data_AF-A0A4Y9KS66-F1
#
_entry.id   AF-A0A4Y9KS66-F1
#
_cell.length_a   1.000
_cell.length_b   1.000
_cell.length_c   1.000
_cell.angle_alpha   90.00
_cell.angle_beta   90.00
_cell.angle_gamma   90.00
#
_symmetry.space_group_name_H-M   'P 1'
#
loop_
_entity.id
_entity.type
_entity.pdbx_description
1 polymer ?
#
loop_
_entity_poly.entity_id
_entity_poly.type
_entity_poly.pdbx_seq_one_letter_code
_entity_poly.pdbx_strand_id
1 'polypeptide(L)'
;THSKRRRRVEFLDFMNSLTAAFPGRKLHVILDNLNTHKKNENWLKAHPNVQFHFTPTSASWLNQVEVWFSILQGQSLSGTSFTSLKQLQEHIDAYVNAYNDKAEPFVWTKKKVRQRRFKGRRLTQL
;
A
#
# COMPACT_ATOMS: atom_id res chain seq x y z
N THR A 1 -2.94 3.83 -14.91
CA THR A 1 -3.04 5.20 -15.47
C THR A 1 -3.04 6.21 -14.34
N HIS A 2 -2.35 7.34 -14.52
CA HIS A 2 -2.31 8.41 -13.52
C HIS A 2 -3.64 9.17 -13.48
N SER A 3 -4.42 8.99 -12.42
CA SER A 3 -5.66 9.76 -12.21
C SER A 3 -5.41 11.04 -11.42
N LYS A 4 -6.09 12.13 -11.80
CA LYS A 4 -6.07 13.40 -11.06
C LYS A 4 -6.90 13.38 -9.77
N ARG A 5 -7.76 12.37 -9.59
CA ARG A 5 -8.68 12.26 -8.45
C ARG A 5 -8.55 10.87 -7.83
N ARG A 6 -8.72 10.81 -6.50
CA ARG A 6 -8.72 9.58 -5.70
C ARG A 6 -10.11 9.41 -5.08
N ARG A 7 -11.12 9.04 -5.87
CA ARG A 7 -12.47 8.72 -5.37
C ARG A 7 -12.71 7.22 -5.51
N ARG A 8 -13.87 6.77 -5.06
CA ARG A 8 -14.27 5.36 -5.17
C ARG A 8 -14.35 4.88 -6.61
N VAL A 9 -14.78 5.73 -7.55
CA VAL A 9 -14.90 5.37 -8.96
C VAL A 9 -13.54 4.97 -9.52
N GLU A 10 -12.52 5.80 -9.32
CA GLU A 10 -11.17 5.50 -9.79
C GLU A 10 -10.57 4.26 -9.10
N PHE A 11 -10.89 4.04 -7.82
CA PHE A 11 -10.51 2.82 -7.13
C PHE A 11 -11.16 1.57 -7.75
N LEU A 12 -12.46 1.62 -8.06
CA LEU A 12 -13.16 0.48 -8.69
C LEU A 12 -12.73 0.27 -10.15
N ASP A 13 -12.40 1.32 -10.89
CA ASP A 13 -11.83 1.21 -12.25
C ASP A 13 -10.48 0.49 -12.22
N PHE A 14 -9.64 0.79 -11.22
CA PHE A 14 -8.41 0.05 -10.98
C PHE A 14 -8.69 -1.42 -10.61
N MET A 15 -9.67 -1.68 -9.75
CA MET A 15 -10.05 -3.05 -9.41
C MET A 15 -10.57 -3.84 -10.62
N ASN A 16 -11.34 -3.21 -11.51
CA ASN A 16 -11.78 -3.82 -12.77
C ASN A 16 -10.58 -4.21 -13.66
N SER A 17 -9.54 -3.37 -13.68
CA SER A 17 -8.31 -3.66 -14.42
C SER A 17 -7.58 -4.87 -13.82
N LEU A 18 -7.56 -5.01 -12.50
CA LEU A 18 -6.98 -6.18 -11.82
C LEU A 18 -7.77 -7.46 -12.07
N THR A 19 -9.10 -7.43 -11.99
CA THR A 19 -9.92 -8.62 -12.25
C THR A 19 -9.80 -9.09 -13.69
N ALA A 20 -9.68 -8.16 -14.65
CA ALA A 20 -9.41 -8.47 -16.05
C ALA A 20 -8.01 -9.06 -16.27
N ALA A 21 -6.99 -8.57 -15.57
CA ALA A 21 -5.61 -9.08 -15.67
C ALA A 21 -5.43 -10.48 -15.06
N PHE A 22 -6.29 -10.87 -14.11
CA PHE A 22 -6.21 -12.17 -13.41
C PHE A 22 -7.53 -12.95 -13.51
N PRO A 23 -7.95 -13.35 -14.72
CA PRO A 23 -9.24 -14.01 -14.92
C PRO A 23 -9.31 -15.35 -14.17
N GLY A 24 -10.45 -15.61 -13.54
CA GLY A 24 -10.73 -16.86 -12.82
C GLY A 24 -9.96 -17.05 -11.50
N ARG A 25 -9.09 -16.11 -11.10
CA ARG A 25 -8.36 -16.20 -9.83
C ARG A 25 -9.16 -15.58 -8.68
N LYS A 26 -8.98 -16.15 -7.48
CA LYS A 26 -9.41 -15.52 -6.23
C LYS A 26 -8.43 -14.41 -5.85
N LEU A 27 -8.91 -13.19 -5.72
CA LEU A 27 -8.12 -12.02 -5.36
C LEU A 27 -8.41 -11.62 -3.91
N HIS A 28 -7.40 -11.73 -3.06
CA HIS A 28 -7.44 -11.23 -1.68
C HIS A 28 -6.75 -9.87 -1.65
N VAL A 29 -7.51 -8.80 -1.41
CA VAL A 29 -7.01 -7.42 -1.43
C VAL A 29 -6.94 -6.90 -0.01
N ILE A 30 -5.73 -6.59 0.45
CA ILE A 30 -5.49 -6.01 1.77
C ILE A 30 -5.50 -4.48 1.63
N LEU A 31 -6.40 -3.81 2.34
CA LEU A 31 -6.68 -2.38 2.22
C LEU A 31 -6.49 -1.69 3.57
N ASP A 32 -6.08 -0.42 3.52
CA ASP A 32 -6.17 0.47 4.68
C ASP A 32 -7.62 0.94 4.90
N ASN A 33 -7.83 1.75 5.95
CA ASN A 33 -9.16 2.20 6.36
C ASN A 33 -9.68 3.45 5.63
N LEU A 34 -9.06 3.83 4.50
CA LEU A 34 -9.47 5.00 3.73
C LEU A 34 -10.94 4.91 3.28
N ASN A 35 -11.61 6.07 3.26
CA ASN A 35 -13.02 6.18 2.88
C ASN A 35 -13.36 5.65 1.47
N THR A 36 -12.43 5.71 0.50
CA THR A 36 -12.69 5.24 -0.87
C THR A 36 -12.76 3.71 -0.97
N HIS A 37 -12.14 3.00 -0.03
CA HIS A 37 -12.17 1.53 0.04
C HIS A 37 -13.44 0.99 0.69
N LYS A 38 -14.26 1.87 1.30
CA LYS A 38 -15.52 1.51 1.97
C LYS A 38 -16.71 1.64 1.03
N LYS A 39 -17.79 0.95 1.40
CA LYS A 39 -19.10 0.98 0.72
C LYS A 39 -19.03 0.49 -0.75
N ASN A 40 -18.39 -0.65 -0.95
CA ASN A 40 -18.18 -1.30 -2.25
C ASN A 40 -19.02 -2.59 -2.40
N GLU A 41 -20.08 -2.75 -1.61
CA GLU A 41 -20.84 -4.00 -1.48
C GLU A 41 -21.46 -4.44 -2.81
N ASN A 42 -22.02 -3.50 -3.57
CA ASN A 42 -22.61 -3.80 -4.88
C ASN A 42 -21.56 -4.27 -5.89
N TRP A 43 -20.37 -3.67 -5.87
CA TRP A 43 -19.28 -4.08 -6.74
C TRP A 43 -18.76 -5.47 -6.35
N LEU A 44 -18.61 -5.74 -5.05
CA LEU A 44 -18.18 -7.06 -4.55
C LEU A 44 -19.17 -8.17 -4.87
N LYS A 45 -20.49 -7.89 -4.86
CA LYS A 45 -21.52 -8.84 -5.30
C LYS A 45 -21.35 -9.25 -6.77
N ALA A 46 -20.92 -8.33 -7.63
CA ALA A 46 -20.65 -8.60 -9.04
C ALA A 46 -19.29 -9.29 -9.27
N HIS A 47 -18.40 -9.30 -8.27
CA HIS A 47 -17.05 -9.85 -8.35
C HIS A 47 -16.81 -10.87 -7.22
N PRO A 48 -17.49 -12.03 -7.24
CA PRO A 48 -17.50 -12.99 -6.13
C PRO A 48 -16.13 -13.61 -5.82
N ASN A 49 -15.20 -13.52 -6.76
CA ASN A 49 -13.82 -13.95 -6.63
C ASN A 49 -12.89 -12.90 -6.00
N VAL A 50 -13.40 -11.73 -5.62
CA VAL A 50 -12.63 -10.68 -4.95
C VAL A 50 -13.07 -10.57 -3.49
N GLN A 51 -12.10 -10.57 -2.57
CA GLN A 51 -12.34 -10.37 -1.14
C GLN A 51 -11.47 -9.24 -0.60
N PHE A 52 -12.11 -8.26 0.04
CA PHE A 52 -11.41 -7.17 0.71
C PHE A 52 -11.15 -7.51 2.18
N HIS A 53 -9.93 -7.29 2.62
CA HIS A 53 -9.46 -7.43 3.99
C HIS A 53 -8.97 -6.07 4.46
N PHE A 54 -9.47 -5.57 5.58
CA PHE A 54 -9.07 -4.27 6.11
C PHE A 54 -8.07 -4.44 7.24
N THR A 55 -7.01 -3.65 7.25
CA THR A 55 -6.11 -3.57 8.40
C THR A 55 -6.86 -3.03 9.64
N PRO A 56 -6.47 -3.42 10.86
CA PRO A 56 -7.04 -2.82 12.07
C PRO A 56 -6.84 -1.30 12.10
N THR A 57 -7.76 -0.59 12.74
CA THR A 57 -7.62 0.86 12.97
C THR A 57 -6.31 1.14 13.72
N SER A 58 -5.58 2.16 13.29
CA SER A 58 -4.28 2.56 13.86
C SER A 58 -3.17 1.49 13.71
N ALA A 59 -3.30 0.56 12.77
CA ALA A 59 -2.29 -0.45 12.45
C ALA A 59 -1.67 -0.25 11.06
N SER A 60 -1.23 0.98 10.75
CA SER A 60 -0.57 1.31 9.47
C SER A 60 0.70 0.48 9.23
N TRP A 61 1.40 0.09 10.30
CA TRP A 61 2.55 -0.83 10.26
C TRP A 61 2.22 -2.21 9.67
N LEU A 62 0.95 -2.60 9.58
CA LEU A 62 0.49 -3.82 8.93
C LEU A 62 0.15 -3.60 7.43
N ASN A 63 0.35 -2.41 6.89
CA ASN A 63 0.09 -2.12 5.49
C ASN A 63 1.38 -2.25 4.66
N GLN A 64 1.53 -3.34 3.89
CA GLN A 64 2.76 -3.61 3.14
C GLN A 64 3.09 -2.55 2.09
N VAL A 65 2.09 -1.84 1.57
CA VAL A 65 2.37 -0.76 0.61
C VAL A 65 3.22 0.34 1.24
N GLU A 66 3.14 0.55 2.56
CA GLU A 66 3.98 1.52 3.28
C GLU A 66 5.45 1.08 3.35
N VAL A 67 5.69 -0.24 3.43
CA VAL A 67 7.04 -0.81 3.31
C VAL A 67 7.58 -0.56 1.91
N TRP A 68 6.77 -0.83 0.87
CA TRP A 68 7.18 -0.58 -0.51
C TRP A 68 7.43 0.91 -0.77
N PHE A 69 6.61 1.83 -0.23
CA PHE A 69 6.87 3.27 -0.31
C PHE A 69 8.18 3.68 0.35
N SER A 70 8.56 3.03 1.46
CA SER A 70 9.86 3.26 2.11
C SER A 70 11.03 2.83 1.21
N ILE A 71 10.87 1.72 0.48
CA ILE A 71 11.84 1.24 -0.50
C ILE A 71 11.96 2.21 -1.68
N LEU A 72 10.84 2.60 -2.28
CA LEU A 72 10.79 3.61 -3.35
C LEU A 72 11.46 4.92 -2.91
N GLN A 73 11.13 5.41 -1.71
CA GLN A 73 11.71 6.64 -1.16
C GLN A 73 13.24 6.51 -1.05
N GLY A 74 13.72 5.44 -0.42
CA GLY A 74 15.14 5.23 -0.17
C GLY A 74 15.97 5.00 -1.44
N GLN A 75 15.43 4.27 -2.40
CA GLN A 75 16.18 3.85 -3.59
C GLN A 75 16.06 4.83 -4.76
N SER A 76 14.97 5.59 -4.86
CA SER A 76 14.63 6.29 -6.10
C SER A 76 14.27 7.75 -5.93
N LEU A 77 13.71 8.16 -4.78
CA LEU A 77 13.24 9.54 -4.60
C LEU A 77 14.18 10.41 -3.77
N SER A 78 15.02 9.80 -2.92
CA SER A 78 15.91 10.54 -2.03
C SER A 78 17.00 11.26 -2.81
N GLY A 79 17.10 12.58 -2.63
CA GLY A 79 18.07 13.43 -3.33
C GLY A 79 17.69 13.81 -4.76
N THR A 80 16.52 13.41 -5.24
CA THR A 80 16.01 13.79 -6.57
C THR A 80 15.21 15.09 -6.53
N SER A 81 15.25 15.83 -7.64
CA SER A 81 14.45 17.04 -7.86
C SER A 81 13.77 16.96 -9.22
N PHE A 82 12.50 17.34 -9.29
CA PHE A 82 11.69 17.31 -10.50
C PHE A 82 11.17 18.70 -10.84
N THR A 83 11.17 19.05 -12.12
CA THR A 83 10.69 20.35 -12.61
C THR A 83 9.21 20.32 -13.00
N SER A 84 8.60 19.13 -13.04
CA SER A 84 7.17 18.96 -13.31
C SER A 84 6.60 17.68 -12.70
N LEU A 85 5.28 17.65 -12.51
CA LEU A 85 4.56 16.43 -12.08
C LEU A 85 4.71 15.29 -13.10
N LYS A 86 4.77 15.61 -14.38
CA LYS A 86 4.96 14.61 -15.44
C LYS A 86 6.30 13.89 -15.29
N GLN A 87 7.37 14.64 -15.01
CA GLN A 87 8.70 14.06 -14.80
C GLN A 87 8.72 13.13 -13.57
N LEU A 88 8.05 13.52 -12.48
CA LEU A 88 7.90 12.67 -11.30
C LEU A 88 7.13 11.38 -11.62
N GLN A 89 6.04 11.47 -12.40
CA GLN A 89 5.26 10.31 -12.82
C GLN A 89 6.10 9.34 -13.66
N GLU A 90 6.79 9.85 -14.68
CA GLU A 90 7.67 9.05 -15.54
C GLU A 90 8.79 8.38 -14.74
N HIS A 91 9.36 9.07 -13.77
CA HIS A 91 10.38 8.53 -12.88
C HIS A 91 9.84 7.39 -12.00
N ILE A 92 8.66 7.57 -11.40
CA ILE A 92 8.01 6.52 -10.60
C ILE A 92 7.65 5.32 -11.48
N ASP A 93 7.09 5.54 -12.68
CA ASP A 93 6.71 4.45 -13.60
C ASP A 93 7.95 3.66 -14.07
N ALA A 94 9.04 4.35 -14.40
CA ALA A 94 10.31 3.71 -14.75
C ALA A 94 10.86 2.86 -13.60
N TYR A 95 10.82 3.39 -12.37
CA TYR A 95 11.22 2.64 -11.19
C TYR A 95 10.33 1.42 -10.94
N VAL A 96 9.01 1.56 -11.04
CA VAL A 96 8.05 0.46 -10.85
C VAL A 96 8.33 -0.66 -11.85
N ASN A 97 8.55 -0.33 -13.12
CA ASN A 97 8.88 -1.31 -14.16
C ASN A 97 10.18 -2.05 -13.83
N ALA A 98 11.25 -1.32 -13.53
CA ALA A 98 12.54 -1.93 -13.17
C ALA A 98 12.49 -2.75 -11.87
N TYR A 99 11.70 -2.31 -10.89
CA TYR A 99 11.51 -3.04 -9.63
C TYR A 99 10.75 -4.36 -9.86
N ASN A 100 9.72 -4.34 -10.70
CA ASN A 100 8.88 -5.51 -10.97
C ASN A 100 9.63 -6.67 -11.63
N ASP A 101 10.70 -6.42 -12.39
CA ASP A 101 11.52 -7.46 -13.02
C ASP A 101 12.13 -8.46 -12.01
N LYS A 102 12.32 -8.02 -10.77
CA LYS A 102 12.91 -8.82 -9.68
C LYS A 102 12.08 -8.76 -8.39
N ALA A 103 10.83 -8.30 -8.49
CA ALA A 103 9.99 -8.13 -7.32
C ALA A 103 9.61 -9.50 -6.74
N GLU A 104 9.86 -9.65 -5.46
CA GLU A 104 9.43 -10.82 -4.70
C GLU A 104 8.29 -10.43 -3.74
N PRO A 105 7.34 -11.34 -3.46
CA PRO A 105 6.32 -11.10 -2.46
C PRO A 105 6.95 -10.77 -1.10
N PHE A 106 6.46 -9.72 -0.45
CA PHE A 106 6.81 -9.45 0.94
C PHE A 106 6.33 -10.60 1.84
N VAL A 107 7.23 -11.11 2.68
CA VAL A 107 6.92 -12.19 3.61
C VAL A 107 6.59 -11.61 4.98
N TRP A 108 5.36 -11.84 5.44
CA TRP A 108 4.94 -11.50 6.79
C TRP A 108 5.68 -12.34 7.83
N THR A 109 6.62 -11.74 8.54
CA THR A 109 7.26 -12.39 9.69
C THR A 109 6.60 -11.97 10.99
N LYS A 110 6.12 -12.92 11.79
CA LYS A 110 5.63 -12.66 13.14
C LYS A 110 6.80 -12.70 14.13
N LYS A 111 7.21 -11.54 14.64
CA LYS A 111 8.17 -11.47 15.76
C LYS A 111 7.41 -11.34 17.07
N LYS A 112 7.70 -12.20 18.06
CA LYS A 112 7.23 -11.98 19.44
C LYS A 112 7.96 -10.77 20.02
N VAL A 113 7.33 -9.60 19.98
CA VAL A 113 7.86 -8.39 20.62
C VAL A 113 7.48 -8.44 22.09
N ARG A 114 8.46 -8.28 22.98
CA ARG A 114 8.22 -8.08 24.41
C ARG A 114 8.37 -6.59 24.70
N GLN A 115 7.44 -6.02 25.45
CA GLN A 115 7.58 -4.65 25.93
C GLN A 115 8.91 -4.53 26.69
N ARG A 116 9.82 -3.68 26.20
CA ARG A 116 11.01 -3.33 26.97
C ARG A 116 10.53 -2.57 28.19
N ARG A 117 10.81 -3.09 29.40
CA ARG A 117 10.65 -2.30 30.62
C ARG A 117 11.52 -1.07 30.48
N PHE A 118 10.92 0.12 30.57
CA PHE A 118 11.69 1.34 30.75
C PHE A 118 12.52 1.13 32.01
N LYS A 119 13.86 1.08 31.89
CA LYS A 119 14.72 1.17 33.07
C LYS A 119 14.46 2.55 33.66
N GLY A 120 13.87 2.60 34.85
CA GLY A 120 13.53 3.85 35.52
C GLY A 120 14.75 4.76 35.58
N ARG A 121 14.72 5.87 34.82
CA ARG A 121 15.52 7.04 35.17
C ARG A 121 14.89 7.59 36.44
N ARG A 122 15.64 7.60 37.55
CA ARG A 122 15.23 8.32 38.75
C ARG A 122 15.05 9.80 38.36
N LEU A 123 13.82 10.29 38.42
CA LEU A 123 13.52 11.72 38.46
C LEU A 123 13.83 12.21 39.87
N THR A 124 15.10 12.36 40.21
CA THR A 124 15.54 13.05 41.44
C THR A 124 16.83 13.79 41.12
N GLN A 125 16.70 14.92 40.41
CA GLN A 125 17.64 16.05 40.34
C GLN A 125 17.01 17.13 39.45
N LEU A 126 16.00 17.81 39.99
CA LEU A 126 15.61 19.18 39.69
C LEU A 126 15.31 19.85 41.04
#